data_AF-A0A936L9D8-F1
#
_entry.id   AF-A0A936L9D8-F1
#
_cell.length_a   1.000
_cell.length_b   1.000
_cell.length_c   1.000
_cell.angle_alpha   90.00
_cell.angle_beta   90.00
_cell.angle_gamma   90.00
#
_symmetry.space_group_name_H-M   'P 1'
#
loop_
_entity.id
_entity.type
_entity.pdbx_description
1 polymer ?
#
loop_
_entity_poly.entity_id
_entity_poly.type
_entity_poly.pdbx_seq_one_letter_code
_entity_poly.pdbx_strand_id
1 'polypeptide(L)'
;MEEKDPPRTEAASENPISQPVENTTPTVPQPQPKPKHSDKKAPKKEFEKLSKQLKKAKRAFSKIKKAYKDLKARKGKEKAKAKLGEKLEQAMSLRKSAKEAFQSAQKGKEKAA
;
A
#
# COMPACT_ATOMS: atom_id res chain seq x y z
N MET A 1 19.89 -40.64 58.39
CA MET A 1 18.68 -39.84 58.61
C MET A 1 18.69 -38.78 57.52
N GLU A 2 18.34 -39.15 56.29
CA GLU A 2 16.97 -39.23 55.73
C GLU A 2 16.22 -37.88 55.80
N GLU A 3 16.05 -37.31 54.60
CA GLU A 3 14.92 -36.56 54.05
C GLU A 3 14.21 -35.52 54.93
N LYS A 4 14.04 -34.31 54.37
CA LYS A 4 12.72 -33.89 53.87
C LYS A 4 12.78 -32.59 53.07
N ASP A 5 12.20 -32.70 51.87
CA ASP A 5 11.84 -31.64 50.92
C ASP A 5 11.33 -30.33 51.55
N PRO A 6 11.54 -29.19 50.87
CA PRO A 6 10.85 -27.95 51.20
C PRO A 6 9.35 -28.04 50.85
N PRO A 7 8.45 -27.52 51.69
CA PRO A 7 7.03 -27.54 51.39
C PRO A 7 6.64 -26.51 50.32
N ARG A 8 6.15 -27.05 49.21
CA ARG A 8 4.87 -26.75 48.55
C ARG A 8 4.52 -25.26 48.32
N THR A 9 4.67 -24.87 47.06
CA THR A 9 4.14 -23.65 46.42
C THR A 9 2.63 -23.52 46.67
N GLU A 10 2.24 -22.47 47.39
CA GLU A 10 0.84 -22.08 47.55
C GLU A 10 0.36 -21.33 46.31
N ALA A 11 -0.90 -21.59 45.98
CA ALA A 11 -1.60 -21.21 44.78
C ALA A 11 -1.88 -19.70 44.69
N ALA A 12 -2.00 -19.21 43.46
CA ALA A 12 -3.29 -18.80 42.88
C ALA A 12 -3.15 -17.59 41.95
N SER A 13 -3.65 -17.80 40.73
CA SER A 13 -4.54 -16.86 40.04
C SER A 13 -4.01 -15.45 39.75
N GLU A 14 -3.22 -15.32 38.69
CA GLU A 14 -3.31 -14.11 37.87
C GLU A 14 -3.64 -14.52 36.43
N ASN A 15 -4.95 -14.42 36.16
CA ASN A 15 -5.61 -14.28 34.87
C ASN A 15 -4.63 -13.89 33.73
N PRO A 16 -4.38 -14.71 32.69
CA PRO A 16 -3.68 -14.20 31.54
C PRO A 16 -4.61 -13.17 30.88
N ILE A 17 -4.31 -11.89 31.11
CA ILE A 17 -4.84 -10.77 30.33
C ILE A 17 -4.71 -11.18 28.88
N SER A 18 -5.86 -11.43 28.25
CA SER A 18 -5.97 -11.60 26.81
C SER A 18 -5.41 -10.33 26.20
N GLN A 19 -4.19 -10.42 25.68
CA GLN A 19 -3.60 -9.35 24.89
C GLN A 19 -4.60 -9.01 23.77
N PRO A 20 -5.04 -7.76 23.61
CA PRO A 20 -5.67 -7.39 22.37
C PRO A 20 -4.58 -7.51 21.30
N VAL A 21 -4.71 -8.52 20.46
CA VAL A 21 -3.96 -8.57 19.20
C VAL A 21 -4.29 -7.28 18.45
N GLU A 22 -3.38 -6.31 18.50
CA GLU A 22 -3.44 -5.08 17.71
C GLU A 22 -3.22 -5.46 16.24
N ASN A 23 -4.27 -6.03 15.69
CA ASN A 23 -4.46 -6.25 14.28
C ASN A 23 -4.80 -4.89 13.67
N THR A 24 -3.80 -4.10 13.29
CA THR A 24 -3.89 -3.17 12.15
C THR A 24 -2.49 -2.70 11.75
N THR A 25 -1.63 -3.63 11.32
CA THR A 25 -0.64 -3.25 10.31
C THR A 25 -1.43 -2.83 9.07
N PRO A 26 -1.36 -1.57 8.59
CA PRO A 26 -1.94 -1.25 7.30
C PRO A 26 -1.18 -2.08 6.28
N THR A 27 -1.82 -3.11 5.73
CA THR A 27 -1.34 -3.83 4.56
C THR A 27 -1.11 -2.80 3.46
N VAL A 28 0.13 -2.33 3.36
CA VAL A 28 0.65 -1.73 2.14
C VAL A 28 0.40 -2.79 1.07
N PRO A 29 -0.33 -2.49 -0.03
CA PRO A 29 -0.57 -3.47 -1.07
C PRO A 29 0.77 -3.93 -1.63
N GLN A 30 1.21 -5.11 -1.19
CA GLN A 30 2.39 -5.77 -1.71
C GLN A 30 2.14 -6.06 -3.20
N PRO A 31 3.03 -5.66 -4.12
CA PRO A 31 2.87 -6.02 -5.53
C PRO A 31 3.03 -7.54 -5.66
N GLN A 32 1.95 -8.21 -6.03
CA GLN A 32 1.91 -9.67 -6.15
C GLN A 32 2.97 -10.22 -7.13
N PRO A 33 3.53 -11.42 -6.85
CA PRO A 33 4.58 -12.02 -7.65
C PRO A 33 4.09 -12.39 -9.05
N LYS A 34 5.00 -12.23 -10.02
CA LYS A 34 4.80 -12.44 -11.45
C LYS A 34 4.39 -13.89 -11.75
N PRO A 35 3.35 -14.15 -12.57
CA PRO A 35 3.19 -15.47 -13.16
C PRO A 35 4.23 -15.62 -14.28
N LYS A 36 5.15 -16.57 -14.10
CA LYS A 36 5.87 -17.19 -15.21
C LYS A 36 4.81 -17.88 -16.07
N HIS A 37 4.66 -17.51 -17.34
CA HIS A 37 4.27 -18.41 -18.42
C HIS A 37 4.40 -17.66 -19.74
N SER A 38 5.32 -18.17 -20.55
CA SER A 38 5.42 -18.01 -21.99
C SER A 38 4.03 -18.08 -22.61
N ASP A 39 3.56 -17.03 -23.29
CA ASP A 39 2.69 -17.21 -24.45
C ASP A 39 2.48 -15.91 -25.22
N LYS A 40 2.54 -16.02 -26.55
CA LYS A 40 2.54 -14.92 -27.53
C LYS A 40 1.19 -14.18 -27.65
N LYS A 41 0.32 -14.26 -26.62
CA LYS A 41 -0.93 -13.48 -26.43
C LYS A 41 -0.88 -12.49 -25.26
N ALA A 42 0.29 -12.26 -24.66
CA ALA A 42 0.52 -11.40 -23.50
C ALA A 42 0.15 -9.90 -23.60
N PRO A 43 0.17 -9.20 -24.76
CA PRO A 43 0.13 -7.73 -24.74
C PRO A 43 -1.26 -7.15 -24.38
N LYS A 44 -2.35 -7.91 -24.51
CA LYS A 44 -3.70 -7.42 -24.14
C LYS A 44 -3.93 -7.40 -22.63
N LYS A 45 -3.58 -8.49 -21.93
CA LYS A 45 -3.74 -8.59 -20.46
C LYS A 45 -2.81 -7.64 -19.72
N GLU A 46 -1.56 -7.49 -20.17
CA GLU A 46 -0.61 -6.55 -19.57
C GLU A 46 -1.06 -5.09 -19.80
N PHE A 47 -1.58 -4.77 -20.99
CA PHE A 47 -2.14 -3.46 -21.27
C PHE A 47 -3.37 -3.13 -20.42
N GLU A 48 -4.27 -4.10 -20.23
CA GLU A 48 -5.45 -3.94 -19.39
C GLU A 48 -5.07 -3.71 -17.91
N LYS A 49 -4.06 -4.43 -17.41
CA LYS A 49 -3.49 -4.18 -16.08
C LYS A 49 -2.91 -2.77 -15.96
N LEU A 50 -2.10 -2.33 -16.93
CA LEU A 50 -1.52 -0.97 -16.96
C LEU A 50 -2.61 0.11 -17.04
N SER A 51 -3.67 -0.10 -17.83
CA SER A 51 -4.83 0.78 -17.91
C SER A 51 -5.52 0.92 -16.54
N LYS A 52 -5.76 -0.22 -15.87
CA LYS A 52 -6.38 -0.26 -14.54
C LYS A 52 -5.50 0.43 -13.49
N GLN A 53 -4.18 0.21 -13.54
CA GLN A 53 -3.21 0.88 -12.67
C GLN A 53 -3.19 2.39 -12.90
N LEU A 54 -3.16 2.85 -14.15
CA LEU A 54 -3.23 4.27 -14.50
C LEU A 54 -4.55 4.90 -14.01
N LYS A 55 -5.69 4.21 -14.16
CA LYS A 55 -6.99 4.69 -13.67
C LYS A 55 -7.00 4.79 -12.14
N LYS A 56 -6.44 3.81 -11.42
CA LYS A 56 -6.24 3.88 -9.96
C LYS A 56 -5.36 5.06 -9.55
N ALA A 57 -4.20 5.24 -10.19
CA ALA A 57 -3.27 6.33 -9.90
C ALA A 57 -3.92 7.71 -10.13
N LYS A 58 -4.68 7.88 -11.23
CA LYS A 58 -5.45 9.10 -11.50
C LYS A 58 -6.47 9.39 -10.39
N ARG A 59 -7.21 8.37 -9.93
CA ARG A 59 -8.22 8.53 -8.87
C ARG A 59 -7.58 8.87 -7.53
N ALA A 60 -6.47 8.23 -7.19
CA ALA A 60 -5.70 8.54 -5.97
C ALA A 60 -5.17 9.98 -6.00
N PHE A 61 -4.52 10.37 -7.11
CA PHE A 61 -4.04 11.74 -7.31
C PHE A 61 -5.16 12.78 -7.19
N SER A 62 -6.33 12.52 -7.80
CA SER A 62 -7.48 13.44 -7.72
C SER A 62 -7.99 13.61 -6.29
N LYS A 63 -8.10 12.52 -5.52
CA LYS A 63 -8.48 12.57 -4.10
C LYS A 63 -7.46 13.36 -3.26
N ILE A 64 -6.17 13.09 -3.43
CA ILE A 64 -5.10 13.79 -2.71
C ILE A 64 -5.06 15.27 -3.10
N LYS A 65 -5.23 15.59 -4.40
CA LYS A 65 -5.31 16.97 -4.89
C LYS A 65 -6.49 17.73 -4.29
N LYS A 66 -7.66 17.09 -4.19
CA LYS A 66 -8.83 17.69 -3.56
C LYS A 66 -8.59 17.93 -2.07
N ALA A 67 -8.10 16.91 -1.36
CA ALA A 67 -7.72 17.04 0.04
C ALA A 67 -6.66 18.15 0.24
N TYR A 68 -5.69 18.33 -0.67
CA TYR A 68 -4.69 19.39 -0.59
C TYR A 68 -5.31 20.78 -0.70
N LYS A 69 -6.24 20.96 -1.65
CA LYS A 69 -6.98 22.21 -1.82
C LYS A 69 -7.85 22.52 -0.61
N ASP A 70 -8.62 21.53 -0.14
CA ASP A 70 -9.50 21.68 1.03
C ASP A 70 -8.68 22.00 2.29
N LEU A 71 -7.50 21.40 2.43
CA LEU A 71 -6.61 21.64 3.55
C LEU A 71 -5.90 22.99 3.43
N LYS A 72 -5.50 23.43 2.22
CA LYS A 72 -4.95 24.77 1.95
C LYS A 72 -5.94 25.87 2.35
N ALA A 73 -7.23 25.66 2.10
CA ALA A 73 -8.31 26.60 2.44
C ALA A 73 -8.51 26.78 3.96
N ARG A 74 -8.10 25.82 4.79
CA ARG A 74 -8.16 25.92 6.26
C ARG A 74 -6.86 26.55 6.81
N LYS A 75 -6.97 27.58 7.66
CA LYS A 75 -5.83 28.14 8.41
C LYS A 75 -5.44 27.22 9.58
N GLY A 76 -4.16 27.19 9.97
CA GLY A 76 -3.68 26.51 11.19
C GLY A 76 -3.21 25.04 11.07
N LYS A 77 -3.15 24.44 9.88
CA LYS A 77 -2.69 23.04 9.69
C LYS A 77 -1.45 22.89 8.80
N GLU A 78 -0.42 23.69 9.04
CA GLU A 78 0.78 23.71 8.19
C GLU A 78 1.50 22.36 8.07
N LYS A 79 1.68 21.63 9.17
CA LYS A 79 2.28 20.27 9.13
C LYS A 79 1.48 19.29 8.28
N ALA A 80 0.15 19.39 8.31
CA ALA A 80 -0.70 18.55 7.46
C ALA A 80 -0.70 19.02 6.01
N LYS A 81 -0.53 20.33 5.73
CA LYS A 81 -0.34 20.86 4.36
C LYS A 81 0.95 20.32 3.76
N ALA A 82 2.06 20.34 4.52
CA ALA A 82 3.35 19.83 4.08
C ALA A 82 3.27 18.32 3.76
N LYS A 83 2.78 17.49 4.70
CA LYS A 83 2.61 16.04 4.48
C LYS A 83 1.71 15.73 3.27
N LEU A 84 0.66 16.52 3.06
CA LEU A 84 -0.29 16.26 1.98
C LEU A 84 0.21 16.81 0.63
N GLY A 85 1.09 17.82 0.65
CA GLY A 85 1.86 18.28 -0.51
C GLY A 85 2.88 17.24 -0.96
N GLU A 86 3.63 16.63 -0.04
CA GLU A 86 4.56 15.53 -0.34
C GLU A 86 3.81 14.34 -0.95
N LYS A 87 2.68 13.93 -0.34
CA LYS A 87 1.81 12.88 -0.89
C LYS A 87 1.26 13.22 -2.28
N LEU A 88 0.99 14.50 -2.54
CA LEU A 88 0.53 14.95 -3.87
C LEU A 88 1.63 14.75 -4.91
N GLU A 89 2.86 15.11 -4.58
CA GLU A 89 4.03 14.96 -5.45
C GLU A 89 4.34 13.50 -5.73
N GLN A 90 4.37 12.65 -4.70
CA GLN A 90 4.52 11.20 -4.85
C GLN A 90 3.41 10.59 -5.75
N ALA A 91 2.15 10.98 -5.52
CA ALA A 91 1.03 10.52 -6.35
C ALA A 91 1.13 11.03 -7.80
N MET A 92 1.69 12.22 -8.01
CA MET A 92 1.94 12.75 -9.35
C MET A 92 3.02 11.95 -10.08
N SER A 93 4.12 11.62 -9.42
CA SER A 93 5.20 10.80 -9.96
C SER A 93 4.72 9.38 -10.31
N LEU A 94 3.95 8.75 -9.42
CA LEU A 94 3.30 7.45 -9.69
C LEU A 94 2.36 7.52 -10.89
N ARG A 95 1.58 8.61 -11.03
CA ARG A 95 0.68 8.81 -12.17
C ARG A 95 1.47 8.99 -13.48
N LYS A 96 2.57 9.74 -13.46
CA LYS A 96 3.44 9.96 -14.63
C LYS A 96 4.06 8.64 -15.08
N SER A 97 4.70 7.92 -14.15
CA SER A 97 5.30 6.61 -14.42
C SER A 97 4.28 5.60 -14.96
N ALA A 98 3.08 5.51 -14.37
CA ALA A 98 2.01 4.65 -14.88
C ALA A 98 1.52 5.06 -16.28
N LYS A 99 1.51 6.37 -16.58
CA LYS A 99 1.14 6.89 -17.90
C LYS A 99 2.21 6.59 -18.95
N GLU A 100 3.49 6.69 -18.58
CA GLU A 100 4.61 6.33 -19.44
C GLU A 100 4.63 4.83 -19.71
N ALA A 101 4.49 3.99 -18.68
CA ALA A 101 4.40 2.54 -18.85
C ALA A 101 3.22 2.15 -19.79
N PHE A 102 2.07 2.80 -19.63
CA PHE A 102 0.91 2.59 -20.51
C PHE A 102 1.18 3.04 -21.96
N GLN A 103 1.83 4.19 -22.17
CA GLN A 103 2.19 4.68 -23.50
C GLN A 103 3.29 3.83 -24.16
N SER A 104 4.30 3.41 -23.41
CA SER A 104 5.34 2.51 -23.89
C SER A 104 4.77 1.15 -24.29
N ALA A 105 3.79 0.63 -23.53
CA ALA A 105 3.07 -0.58 -23.91
C ALA A 105 2.14 -0.41 -25.12
N GLN A 106 1.63 0.81 -25.40
CA GLN A 106 0.97 1.10 -26.68
C GLN A 106 1.96 1.19 -27.83
N LYS A 107 3.03 1.98 -27.70
CA LYS A 107 4.04 2.17 -28.75
C LYS A 107 4.78 0.88 -29.12
N GLY A 108 4.95 -0.04 -28.17
CA GLY A 108 5.48 -1.37 -28.44
C GLY A 108 4.59 -2.23 -29.36
N LYS A 109 3.29 -1.92 -29.48
CA LYS A 109 2.43 -2.53 -30.51
C LYS A 109 2.62 -1.90 -31.89
N GLU A 110 2.98 -0.62 -31.97
CA GLU A 110 3.20 0.11 -33.22
C GLU A 110 4.52 -0.27 -33.91
N LYS A 111 5.56 -0.65 -33.15
CA LYS A 111 6.84 -1.13 -33.72
C LYS A 111 6.87 -2.61 -34.11
N ALA A 112 5.80 -3.35 -33.82
CA ALA A 112 5.68 -4.78 -34.12
C ALA A 112 4.52 -5.08 -35.11
N ALA A 113 3.94 -4.03 -35.70
CA ALA A 113 2.91 -4.11 -36.74
C ALA A 113 3.52 -3.77 -38.09
#